data_AF-A3KHW0-F1
#
_entry.id   AF-A3KHW0-F1
#
_cell.length_a   1.000
_cell.length_b   1.000
_cell.length_c   1.000
_cell.angle_alpha   90.00
_cell.angle_beta   90.00
_cell.angle_gamma   90.00
#
_symmetry.space_group_name_H-M   'P 1'
#
loop_
_entity.id
_entity.type
_entity.pdbx_description
1 polymer ?
#
loop_
_entity_poly.entity_id
_entity_poly.type
_entity_poly.pdbx_seq_one_letter_code
_entity_poly.pdbx_strand_id
1 'polypeptide(L)'
;MRIGELSRRTGVHTHQLRYYEAQGLLEADRGANGYREYEENAVLRVKQIRHLLGAGLSSEDIEYLLPCALGEAPELLGCPELLAAMRSRLQRLDDQMAALAQSRDALATYIDAAERTGRESYPPCDEADLGPAPAQGTPVSSLAQASP
;
A
#
# COMPACT_ATOMS: atom_id res chain seq x y z
N MET A 1 23.75 7.86 12.85
CA MET A 1 22.64 8.87 12.90
C MET A 1 21.48 8.36 13.76
N ARG A 2 20.86 9.16 14.63
CA ARG A 2 19.68 8.70 15.43
C ARG A 2 18.37 8.84 14.65
N ILE A 3 17.31 8.12 15.07
CA ILE A 3 15.99 8.16 14.39
C ILE A 3 15.41 9.57 14.23
N GLY A 4 15.60 10.46 15.21
CA GLY A 4 15.11 11.83 15.14
C GLY A 4 15.86 12.68 14.11
N GLU A 5 17.14 12.38 13.89
CA GLU A 5 17.94 13.03 12.85
C GLU A 5 17.59 12.47 11.47
N LEU A 6 17.43 11.15 11.33
CA LEU A 6 16.94 10.51 10.10
C LEU A 6 15.58 11.07 9.68
N SER A 7 14.67 11.26 10.66
CA SER A 7 13.37 11.87 10.44
C SER A 7 13.48 13.29 9.86
N ARG A 8 14.33 14.15 10.44
CA ARG A 8 14.55 15.50 9.92
C ARG A 8 15.14 15.50 8.51
N ARG A 9 16.08 14.60 8.23
CA ARG A 9 16.78 14.54 6.94
C ARG A 9 15.92 13.98 5.80
N THR A 10 14.95 13.11 6.12
CA THR A 10 14.09 12.44 5.14
C THR A 10 12.68 13.03 5.06
N GLY A 11 12.30 13.85 6.04
CA GLY A 11 10.94 14.35 6.21
C GLY A 11 9.93 13.27 6.62
N VAL A 12 10.38 12.06 6.97
CA VAL A 12 9.53 10.94 7.39
C VAL A 12 9.37 10.98 8.90
N HIS A 13 8.15 10.79 9.39
CA HIS A 13 7.90 10.72 10.83
C HIS A 13 8.58 9.52 11.47
N THR A 14 9.03 9.69 12.71
CA THR A 14 9.72 8.62 13.47
C THR A 14 8.88 7.35 13.62
N HIS A 15 7.54 7.47 13.74
CA HIS A 15 6.66 6.30 13.79
C HIS A 15 6.73 5.48 12.49
N GLN A 16 6.83 6.14 11.35
CA GLN A 16 6.88 5.50 10.04
C GLN A 16 8.26 4.92 9.76
N LEU A 17 9.34 5.56 10.23
CA LEU A 17 10.68 4.97 10.21
C LEU A 17 10.76 3.68 11.05
N ARG A 18 10.11 3.65 12.22
CA ARG A 18 10.00 2.43 13.04
C ARG A 18 9.19 1.34 12.34
N TYR A 19 8.15 1.75 11.60
CA TYR A 19 7.41 0.81 10.77
C TYR A 19 8.29 0.20 9.67
N TYR A 20 9.10 1.00 8.96
CA TYR A 20 10.04 0.48 7.97
C TYR A 20 11.07 -0.49 8.59
N GLU A 21 11.58 -0.17 9.79
CA GLU A 21 12.47 -1.08 10.54
C GLU A 21 11.76 -2.40 10.89
N ALA A 22 10.51 -2.34 11.37
CA ALA A 22 9.72 -3.53 11.69
C ALA A 22 9.35 -4.37 10.47
N GLN A 23 9.36 -3.80 9.26
CA GLN A 23 9.14 -4.49 7.99
C GLN A 23 10.46 -4.93 7.33
N GLY A 24 11.61 -4.82 8.00
CA GLY A 24 12.91 -5.22 7.43
C GLY A 24 13.43 -4.29 6.33
N LEU A 25 12.75 -3.19 6.02
CA LEU A 25 13.12 -2.26 4.95
C LEU A 25 14.26 -1.32 5.35
N LEU A 26 14.47 -1.14 6.65
CA LEU A 26 15.46 -0.25 7.22
C LEU A 26 16.18 -0.94 8.37
N GLU A 27 17.50 -0.98 8.32
CA GLU A 27 18.33 -1.57 9.36
C GLU A 27 18.88 -0.48 10.30
N ALA A 28 18.95 -0.82 11.59
CA ALA A 28 19.53 0.02 12.62
C ALA A 28 20.53 -0.80 13.42
N ASP A 29 21.76 -0.30 13.53
CA ASP A 29 22.79 -0.90 14.35
C ASP A 29 22.68 -0.43 15.80
N ARG A 30 23.18 -1.27 16.71
CA ARG A 30 23.35 -0.86 18.11
C ARG A 30 24.72 -0.21 18.26
N GLY A 31 24.72 1.10 18.49
CA GLY A 31 25.95 1.83 18.80
C GLY A 31 26.54 1.38 20.14
N ALA A 32 27.82 1.71 20.37
CA ALA A 32 28.54 1.41 21.62
C ALA A 32 27.88 2.03 22.88
N ASN A 33 27.04 3.05 22.67
CA ASN A 33 26.26 3.74 23.69
C ASN A 33 24.90 3.04 24.01
N GLY A 34 24.60 1.92 23.35
CA GLY A 34 23.35 1.16 23.51
C GLY A 34 22.14 1.72 22.75
N TYR A 35 22.29 2.84 22.04
CA TYR A 35 21.23 3.44 21.23
C TYR A 35 21.22 2.87 19.81
N ARG A 36 20.05 2.92 19.16
CA ARG A 36 19.91 2.62 17.72
C ARG A 36 20.51 3.75 16.89
N GLU A 37 21.37 3.37 15.97
CA GLU A 37 22.02 4.26 15.02
C GLU A 37 21.81 3.73 13.59
N TYR A 38 21.49 4.65 12.69
CA TYR A 38 21.36 4.41 11.26
C TYR A 38 22.60 4.92 10.55
N GLU A 39 23.03 4.17 9.55
CA GLU A 39 24.11 4.56 8.64
C GLU A 39 23.68 5.72 7.73
N GLU A 40 24.66 6.36 7.09
CA GLU A 40 24.41 7.51 6.20
C GLU A 40 23.54 7.12 4.99
N ASN A 41 23.69 5.89 4.51
CA ASN A 41 22.89 5.32 3.41
C ASN A 41 21.40 5.16 3.76
N ALA A 42 21.02 5.22 5.05
CA ALA A 42 19.63 5.12 5.47
C ALA A 42 18.76 6.23 4.88
N VAL A 43 19.34 7.43 4.62
CA VAL A 43 18.61 8.52 3.97
C VAL A 43 18.21 8.13 2.55
N LEU A 44 19.15 7.59 1.79
CA LEU A 44 18.90 7.10 0.42
C LEU A 44 17.85 5.98 0.45
N ARG A 45 18.02 5.01 1.35
CA ARG A 45 17.10 3.89 1.54
C ARG A 45 15.67 4.36 1.80
N VAL A 46 15.48 5.32 2.71
CA VAL A 46 14.16 5.87 3.03
C VAL A 46 13.55 6.61 1.82
N LYS A 47 14.34 7.34 1.04
CA LYS A 47 13.85 7.99 -0.19
C LYS A 47 13.38 6.97 -1.24
N GLN A 48 14.12 5.87 -1.41
CA GLN A 48 13.75 4.78 -2.30
C GLN A 48 12.45 4.09 -1.84
N ILE A 49 12.33 3.75 -0.55
CA ILE A 49 11.10 3.18 0.03
C ILE A 49 9.90 4.08 -0.26
N ARG A 50 10.03 5.40 -0.06
CA ARG A 50 8.95 6.35 -0.33
C ARG A 50 8.53 6.39 -1.80
N HIS A 51 9.48 6.35 -2.72
CA HIS A 51 9.18 6.31 -4.16
C HIS A 51 8.41 5.04 -4.53
N LEU A 52 8.87 3.89 -4.06
CA LEU A 52 8.25 2.60 -4.37
C LEU A 52 6.85 2.48 -3.75
N LEU A 53 6.66 2.97 -2.51
CA LEU A 53 5.33 3.08 -1.89
C LEU A 53 4.42 4.02 -2.69
N GLY A 54 4.95 5.15 -3.17
CA GLY A 54 4.23 6.09 -4.03
C GLY A 54 3.80 5.47 -5.38
N ALA A 55 4.52 4.44 -5.84
CA ALA A 55 4.16 3.67 -7.03
C ALA A 55 3.12 2.55 -6.75
N GLY A 56 2.63 2.43 -5.51
CA GLY A 56 1.60 1.44 -5.13
C GLY A 56 2.15 0.04 -4.80
N LEU A 57 3.46 -0.08 -4.60
CA LEU A 57 4.09 -1.33 -4.17
C LEU A 57 3.84 -1.57 -2.67
N SER A 58 3.61 -2.82 -2.29
CA SER A 58 3.49 -3.18 -0.87
C SER A 58 4.85 -3.16 -0.16
N SER A 59 4.88 -3.18 1.17
CA SER A 59 6.14 -3.33 1.92
C SER A 59 6.88 -4.63 1.54
N GLU A 60 6.14 -5.71 1.31
CA GLU A 60 6.67 -7.00 0.85
C GLU A 60 7.30 -6.91 -0.56
N ASP A 61 6.60 -6.27 -1.51
CA ASP A 61 7.15 -5.99 -2.84
C ASP A 61 8.44 -5.18 -2.70
N ILE A 62 8.45 -4.16 -1.83
CA ILE A 62 9.59 -3.28 -1.62
C ILE A 62 10.77 -4.03 -1.02
N GLU A 63 10.57 -4.88 -0.01
CA GLU A 63 11.65 -5.66 0.60
C GLU A 63 12.42 -6.47 -0.46
N TYR A 64 11.69 -7.04 -1.42
CA TYR A 64 12.27 -7.78 -2.53
C TYR A 64 12.98 -6.89 -3.57
N LEU A 65 12.40 -5.72 -3.89
CA LEU A 65 12.91 -4.81 -4.94
C LEU A 65 14.07 -3.92 -4.48
N LEU A 66 14.09 -3.55 -3.19
CA LEU A 66 14.99 -2.54 -2.63
C LEU A 66 16.49 -2.89 -2.74
N PRO A 67 16.94 -4.16 -2.69
CA PRO A 67 18.32 -4.53 -2.98
C PRO A 67 18.76 -4.20 -4.41
N CYS A 68 17.84 -4.14 -5.37
CA CYS A 68 18.10 -3.83 -6.77
C CYS A 68 17.95 -2.34 -7.12
N ALA A 69 17.56 -1.50 -6.15
CA ALA A 69 17.26 -0.10 -6.36
C ALA A 69 18.51 0.79 -6.33
N LEU A 70 18.71 1.57 -7.40
CA LEU A 70 19.80 2.54 -7.52
C LEU A 70 19.28 3.96 -7.56
N GLY A 71 20.00 4.88 -6.92
CA GLY A 71 19.63 6.30 -6.89
C GLY A 71 18.44 6.62 -6.00
N GLU A 72 18.12 7.92 -5.87
CA GLU A 72 17.04 8.40 -5.00
C GLU A 72 15.65 8.21 -5.61
N ALA A 73 15.54 8.40 -6.92
CA ALA A 73 14.41 7.94 -7.74
C ALA A 73 14.82 6.57 -8.28
N PRO A 74 14.34 5.47 -7.67
CA PRO A 74 14.96 4.17 -7.84
C PRO A 74 14.83 3.67 -9.28
N GLU A 75 15.98 3.57 -9.96
CA GLU A 75 16.12 2.73 -11.14
C GLU A 75 16.36 1.29 -10.66
N LEU A 76 15.48 0.37 -11.07
CA LEU A 76 15.58 -1.03 -10.70
C LEU A 76 16.43 -1.77 -11.73
N LEU A 77 17.56 -2.34 -11.29
CA LEU A 77 18.34 -3.24 -12.12
C LEU A 77 17.51 -4.49 -12.44
N GLY A 78 17.06 -4.59 -13.69
CA GLY A 78 16.15 -5.64 -14.12
C GLY A 78 16.81 -6.99 -14.31
N CYS A 79 17.11 -7.72 -13.22
CA CYS A 79 17.35 -9.16 -13.34
C CYS A 79 16.04 -9.87 -13.77
N PRO A 80 16.14 -11.02 -14.47
CA PRO A 80 14.96 -11.73 -14.98
C PRO A 80 13.92 -12.06 -13.90
N GLU A 81 14.37 -12.42 -12.70
CA GLU A 81 13.52 -12.74 -11.56
C GLU A 81 12.72 -11.51 -11.10
N LEU A 82 13.38 -10.36 -11.02
CA LEU A 82 12.76 -9.08 -10.66
C LEU A 82 11.69 -8.67 -11.67
N LEU A 83 12.00 -8.79 -12.97
CA LEU A 83 11.06 -8.48 -14.04
C LEU A 83 9.85 -9.41 -14.04
N ALA A 84 10.04 -10.70 -13.74
CA ALA A 84 8.94 -11.65 -13.60
C ALA A 84 8.02 -11.29 -12.42
N ALA A 85 8.59 -10.95 -11.26
CA ALA A 85 7.83 -10.50 -10.10
C ALA A 85 7.04 -9.22 -10.39
N MET A 86 7.66 -8.22 -11.01
CA MET A 86 6.99 -6.96 -11.40
C MET A 86 5.85 -7.20 -12.40
N ARG A 87 6.03 -8.07 -13.39
CA ARG A 87 4.96 -8.43 -14.35
C ARG A 87 3.78 -9.13 -13.68
N SER A 88 4.04 -10.05 -12.75
CA SER A 88 3.00 -10.71 -11.96
C SER A 88 2.21 -9.70 -11.13
N ARG A 89 2.91 -8.74 -10.50
CA ARG A 89 2.27 -7.66 -9.74
C ARG A 89 1.42 -6.75 -10.61
N LEU A 90 1.91 -6.39 -11.80
CA LEU A 90 1.18 -5.60 -12.78
C LEU A 90 -0.11 -6.31 -13.21
N GLN A 91 -0.02 -7.59 -13.56
CA GLN A 91 -1.20 -8.39 -13.93
C GLN A 91 -2.25 -8.40 -12.81
N ARG A 92 -1.83 -8.55 -11.55
CA ARG A 92 -2.74 -8.51 -10.40
C ARG A 92 -3.44 -7.15 -10.25
N LEU A 93 -2.76 -6.05 -10.55
CA LEU A 93 -3.37 -4.71 -10.55
C LEU A 93 -4.40 -4.58 -11.67
N ASP A 94 -4.07 -5.06 -12.87
CA ASP A 94 -4.98 -5.04 -14.03
C ASP A 94 -6.26 -5.85 -13.74
N ASP A 95 -6.12 -7.02 -13.12
CA ASP A 95 -7.25 -7.85 -12.71
C ASP A 95 -8.14 -7.15 -11.66
N GLN A 96 -7.52 -6.47 -10.69
CA GLN A 96 -8.24 -5.68 -9.68
C GLN A 96 -8.98 -4.49 -10.32
N MET A 97 -8.34 -3.80 -11.26
CA MET A 97 -8.96 -2.71 -12.01
C MET A 97 -10.16 -3.20 -12.82
N ALA A 98 -10.03 -4.35 -13.48
CA ALA A 98 -11.12 -4.95 -14.25
C ALA A 98 -12.32 -5.32 -13.36
N ALA A 99 -12.07 -5.91 -12.19
CA ALA A 99 -13.13 -6.26 -11.24
C ALA A 99 -13.85 -5.02 -10.67
N LEU A 100 -13.10 -3.97 -10.35
CA LEU A 100 -13.67 -2.69 -9.90
C LEU A 100 -14.48 -2.01 -11.01
N ALA A 101 -14.01 -2.05 -12.25
CA ALA A 101 -14.73 -1.50 -13.40
C ALA A 101 -16.08 -2.22 -13.60
N GLN A 102 -16.10 -3.56 -13.52
CA GLN A 102 -17.35 -4.33 -13.60
C GLN A 102 -18.33 -3.97 -12.48
N SER A 103 -17.83 -3.83 -11.25
CA SER A 103 -18.64 -3.44 -10.09
C SER A 103 -19.24 -2.04 -10.25
N ARG A 104 -18.46 -1.08 -10.76
CA ARG A 104 -18.92 0.27 -11.11
C ARG A 104 -20.06 0.22 -12.13
N ASP A 105 -19.90 -0.56 -13.19
CA ASP A 105 -20.88 -0.63 -14.29
C ASP A 105 -22.20 -1.27 -13.84
N ALA A 106 -22.13 -2.28 -12.97
CA ALA A 106 -23.30 -2.86 -12.33
C ALA A 106 -24.05 -1.82 -11.47
N LEU A 107 -23.33 -1.06 -10.64
CA LEU A 107 -23.93 0.01 -9.82
C LEU A 107 -24.55 1.11 -10.67
N ALA A 108 -23.89 1.54 -11.74
CA ALA A 108 -24.43 2.52 -12.67
C ALA A 108 -25.74 2.02 -13.29
N THR A 109 -25.80 0.74 -13.70
CA THR A 109 -27.02 0.12 -14.24
C THR A 109 -28.16 0.12 -13.23
N TYR A 110 -27.87 -0.18 -11.96
CA TYR A 110 -28.88 -0.14 -10.89
C TYR A 110 -29.39 1.28 -10.63
N ILE A 111 -28.49 2.27 -10.62
CA ILE A 111 -28.86 3.69 -10.49
C ILE A 111 -29.78 4.10 -11.64
N ASP A 112 -29.40 3.82 -12.89
CA ASP A 112 -30.21 4.17 -14.07
C ASP A 112 -31.61 3.53 -14.01
N ALA A 113 -31.70 2.28 -13.54
CA ALA A 113 -32.97 1.58 -13.36
C ALA A 113 -33.83 2.20 -12.26
N ALA A 114 -33.22 2.56 -11.14
CA ALA A 114 -33.89 3.23 -10.03
C ALA A 114 -34.39 4.62 -10.44
N GLU A 115 -33.60 5.41 -11.17
CA GLU A 115 -34.00 6.74 -11.65
C GLU A 115 -35.16 6.69 -12.65
N ARG A 116 -35.16 5.70 -13.55
CA ARG A 116 -36.29 5.47 -14.48
C ARG A 116 -37.58 5.13 -13.76
N THR A 117 -37.51 4.29 -12.73
CA THR A 117 -38.67 3.83 -11.96
C THR A 117 -39.16 4.89 -10.95
N GLY A 118 -38.24 5.62 -10.34
CA GLY A 118 -38.52 6.70 -9.38
C GLY A 118 -39.19 7.92 -10.00
N ARG A 119 -39.10 8.10 -11.33
CA ARG A 119 -39.94 9.07 -12.06
C ARG A 119 -41.41 8.67 -12.15
N GLU A 120 -41.75 7.40 -11.90
CA GLU A 120 -43.08 6.85 -12.16
C GLU A 120 -43.93 6.62 -10.90
N SER A 121 -43.34 6.41 -9.72
CA SER A 121 -44.03 6.51 -8.41
C SER A 121 -43.06 6.11 -7.28
N TYR A 122 -42.79 7.00 -6.32
CA TYR A 122 -42.31 6.58 -5.01
C TYR A 122 -42.88 7.51 -3.90
N PRO A 123 -43.57 6.99 -2.87
CA PRO A 123 -43.88 7.77 -1.67
C PRO A 123 -42.58 8.08 -0.93
N PRO A 124 -42.39 9.25 -0.30
CA PRO A 124 -41.08 9.65 0.26
C PRO A 124 -40.48 8.58 1.18
N CYS A 125 -39.18 8.25 0.98
CA CYS A 125 -38.43 7.45 1.93
C CYS A 125 -38.37 8.24 3.25
N ASP A 126 -39.11 7.84 4.27
CA ASP A 126 -38.86 8.35 5.62
C ASP A 126 -37.51 7.79 6.11
N GLU A 127 -36.69 8.65 6.72
CA GLU A 127 -35.30 8.35 7.14
C GLU A 127 -35.15 7.17 8.12
N ALA A 128 -36.25 6.59 8.62
CA ALA A 128 -36.26 5.51 9.60
C ALA A 128 -35.97 4.11 9.00
N ASP A 129 -36.07 3.92 7.67
CA ASP A 129 -35.97 2.60 7.03
C ASP A 129 -34.61 2.30 6.38
N LEU A 130 -33.71 3.28 6.25
CA LEU A 130 -32.32 3.01 5.86
C LEU A 130 -31.51 2.60 7.09
N GLY A 131 -31.51 1.30 7.36
CA GLY A 131 -30.52 0.68 8.25
C GLY A 131 -29.09 1.12 7.87
N PRO A 132 -28.15 1.12 8.84
CA PRO A 132 -26.83 1.69 8.64
C PRO A 132 -26.17 1.08 7.39
N ALA A 133 -25.73 1.95 6.47
CA ALA A 133 -24.99 1.55 5.29
C ALA A 133 -23.87 0.57 5.70
N PRO A 134 -23.67 -0.54 4.96
CA PRO A 134 -22.63 -1.49 5.30
C PRO A 134 -21.30 -0.75 5.36
N ALA A 135 -20.69 -0.74 6.55
CA ALA A 135 -19.39 -0.13 6.76
C ALA A 135 -18.42 -0.70 5.73
N GLN A 136 -17.69 0.22 5.08
CA GLN A 136 -16.69 -0.08 4.07
C GLN A 136 -15.78 -1.22 4.56
N GLY A 137 -15.55 -2.17 3.66
CA GLY A 137 -15.02 -3.51 3.94
C GLY A 137 -13.87 -3.55 4.94
N THR A 138 -14.04 -4.40 5.95
CA THR A 138 -12.98 -4.98 6.76
C THR A 138 -11.87 -5.51 5.83
N PRO A 139 -10.58 -5.25 6.09
CA PRO A 139 -9.52 -5.92 5.36
C PRO A 139 -9.60 -7.42 5.65
N VAL A 140 -9.62 -8.23 4.59
CA VAL A 140 -9.50 -9.69 4.72
C VAL A 140 -8.05 -10.00 5.13
N SER A 141 -7.76 -9.91 6.43
CA SER A 141 -6.58 -10.55 7.01
C SER A 141 -6.78 -12.06 6.92
N SER A 142 -6.30 -12.66 5.83
CA SER A 142 -6.16 -14.10 5.72
C SER A 142 -5.00 -14.54 6.62
N LEU A 143 -5.35 -15.13 7.74
CA LEU A 143 -4.47 -15.84 8.65
C LEU A 143 -3.89 -17.09 7.96
N ALA A 144 -2.56 -17.16 8.02
CA ALA A 144 -1.72 -18.34 8.22
C ALA A 144 -2.41 -19.71 8.08
N GLN A 145 -1.96 -20.49 7.09
CA GLN A 145 -1.95 -21.95 7.18
C GLN A 145 -0.50 -22.42 7.22
N ALA A 146 -0.05 -22.80 8.42
CA ALA A 146 1.11 -23.65 8.63
C ALA A 146 0.72 -24.72 9.65
N SER A 147 0.70 -25.98 9.21
CA SER A 147 0.82 -27.18 10.03
C SER A 147 0.94 -28.41 9.11
N PRO A 148 1.57 -29.51 9.56
CA PRO A 148 2.71 -29.63 10.48
C PRO A 148 4.01 -30.02 9.75
#